data_AF-A0A1E3WFN9-F1
#
_entry.id   AF-A0A1E3WFN9-F1
#
_cell.length_a   1.000
_cell.length_b   1.000
_cell.length_c   1.000
_cell.angle_alpha   90.00
_cell.angle_beta   90.00
_cell.angle_gamma   90.00
#
_symmetry.space_group_name_H-M   'P 1'
#
loop_
_entity.id
_entity.type
_entity.pdbx_description
1 polymer ?
#
loop_
_entity_poly.entity_id
_entity_poly.type
_entity_poly.pdbx_seq_one_letter_code
_entity_poly.pdbx_strand_id
1 'polypeptide(L)'
;MRDLAKDTKLAERNVAKLQSLIPRKLLVKEDKIAKKQAKSSDGEIDKLKQLFKLIDELTSKLSSITSCKSGCGNCCHINVSITEHEAKILADYTGSELENSSSLVRPDFHGSPCPFLSDEKCSVYSVRPFVCRRQVSVMPSEYWCDPSLSLDVEVPMVEFSELSNAFYAIAARSEVKDIRQWFGLKA
;
A
#
# COMPACT_ATOMS: atom_id res chain seq x y z
N MET A 1 18.95 -5.76 -19.87
CA MET A 1 18.78 -4.66 -18.90
C MET A 1 17.77 -3.68 -19.48
N ARG A 2 16.81 -3.19 -18.68
CA ARG A 2 15.81 -2.19 -19.13
C ARG A 2 16.41 -0.77 -19.10
N ASP A 3 15.84 0.13 -19.88
CA ASP A 3 16.23 1.55 -19.94
C ASP A 3 15.32 2.35 -19.00
N LEU A 4 15.90 2.83 -17.88
CA LEU A 4 15.16 3.56 -16.85
C LEU A 4 14.54 4.85 -17.40
N ALA A 5 15.29 5.66 -18.15
CA ALA A 5 14.79 6.93 -18.67
C ALA A 5 13.61 6.73 -19.63
N LYS A 6 13.71 5.72 -20.51
CA LYS A 6 12.62 5.38 -21.43
C LYS A 6 11.38 4.88 -20.70
N ASP A 7 11.55 4.01 -19.70
CA ASP A 7 10.45 3.45 -18.93
C ASP A 7 9.78 4.49 -18.03
N THR A 8 10.56 5.36 -17.39
CA THR A 8 10.07 6.49 -16.59
C THR A 8 9.22 7.43 -17.44
N LYS A 9 9.67 7.77 -18.66
CA LYS A 9 8.87 8.59 -19.59
C LYS A 9 7.55 7.94 -20.01
N LEU A 10 7.47 6.61 -19.99
CA LEU A 10 6.21 5.89 -20.23
C LEU A 10 5.33 5.91 -18.98
N ALA A 11 5.92 5.70 -17.80
CA ALA A 11 5.22 5.77 -16.51
C ALA A 11 4.63 7.18 -16.26
N GLU A 12 5.35 8.25 -16.55
CA GLU A 12 4.83 9.63 -16.48
C GLU A 12 3.61 9.83 -17.38
N ARG A 13 3.67 9.30 -18.61
CA ARG A 13 2.53 9.31 -19.55
C ARG A 13 1.35 8.48 -19.05
N ASN A 14 1.61 7.42 -18.28
CA ASN A 14 0.58 6.63 -17.63
C ASN A 14 -0.06 7.40 -16.46
N VAL A 15 0.75 8.05 -15.62
CA VAL A 15 0.28 8.92 -14.53
C VAL A 15 -0.57 10.08 -15.05
N ALA A 16 -0.18 10.69 -16.18
CA ALA A 16 -0.94 11.77 -16.80
C ALA A 16 -2.36 11.35 -17.24
N LYS A 17 -2.64 10.05 -17.38
CA LYS A 17 -3.97 9.50 -17.73
C LYS A 17 -4.86 9.24 -16.51
N LEU A 18 -4.35 9.36 -15.27
CA LEU A 18 -5.12 9.00 -14.07
C LEU A 18 -6.48 9.71 -14.00
N GLN A 19 -6.52 11.01 -14.29
CA GLN A 19 -7.75 11.81 -14.24
C GLN A 19 -8.79 11.37 -15.27
N SER A 20 -8.38 10.82 -16.41
CA SER A 20 -9.32 10.34 -17.44
C SER A 20 -9.77 8.89 -17.19
N LEU A 21 -8.95 8.08 -16.53
CA LEU A 21 -9.28 6.70 -16.19
C LEU A 21 -10.22 6.60 -14.98
N ILE A 22 -10.09 7.50 -14.01
CA ILE A 22 -10.87 7.47 -12.78
C ILE A 22 -12.18 8.27 -12.96
N PRO A 23 -13.36 7.65 -12.75
CA PRO A 23 -14.63 8.37 -12.81
C PRO A 23 -14.65 9.59 -11.88
N ARG A 24 -15.17 10.72 -12.36
CA ARG A 24 -15.28 11.97 -11.59
C ARG A 24 -15.93 11.77 -10.21
N LYS A 25 -16.90 10.86 -10.09
CA LYS A 25 -17.54 10.53 -8.80
C LYS A 25 -16.53 10.00 -7.77
N LEU A 26 -15.56 9.19 -8.18
CA LEU A 26 -14.52 8.67 -7.29
C LEU A 26 -13.49 9.74 -6.95
N LEU A 27 -13.09 10.58 -7.90
CA LEU A 27 -12.21 11.73 -7.63
C LEU A 27 -12.82 12.66 -6.58
N VAL A 28 -14.12 13.00 -6.72
CA VAL A 28 -14.83 13.81 -5.71
C VAL A 28 -14.94 13.12 -4.34
N LYS A 29 -14.97 11.78 -4.30
CA LYS A 29 -14.91 11.05 -3.01
C LYS A 29 -13.51 11.17 -2.40
N GLU A 30 -12.47 11.01 -3.22
CA GLU A 30 -11.07 11.18 -2.84
C GLU A 30 -10.86 12.59 -2.26
N ASP A 31 -11.19 13.65 -3.00
CA ASP A 31 -11.08 15.07 -2.59
C ASP A 31 -11.74 15.41 -1.24
N LYS A 32 -12.71 14.60 -0.79
CA LYS A 32 -13.52 14.87 0.40
C LYS A 32 -13.22 13.95 1.56
N ILE A 33 -12.47 12.87 1.37
CA ILE A 33 -12.40 11.78 2.35
C ILE A 33 -11.79 12.24 3.68
N ALA A 34 -10.69 13.00 3.66
CA ALA A 34 -10.06 13.50 4.88
C ALA A 34 -10.99 14.44 5.66
N LYS A 35 -11.57 15.44 4.99
CA LYS A 35 -12.55 16.36 5.59
C LYS A 35 -13.79 15.63 6.13
N LYS A 36 -14.25 14.59 5.43
CA LYS A 36 -15.40 13.79 5.87
C LYS A 36 -15.05 13.01 7.15
N GLN A 37 -13.92 12.32 7.17
CA GLN A 37 -13.50 11.53 8.33
C GLN A 37 -13.18 12.40 9.55
N ALA A 38 -12.60 13.59 9.35
CA ALA A 38 -12.32 14.55 10.43
C ALA A 38 -13.59 15.03 11.15
N LYS A 39 -14.74 15.04 10.47
CA LYS A 39 -16.04 15.42 11.03
C LYS A 39 -16.91 14.22 11.46
N SER A 40 -16.43 13.00 11.21
CA SER A 40 -17.19 11.78 11.52
C SER A 40 -16.95 11.33 12.97
N SER A 41 -17.97 10.73 13.58
CA SER A 41 -17.87 10.02 14.85
C SER A 41 -17.39 8.56 14.70
N ASP A 42 -17.08 8.12 13.48
CA ASP A 42 -16.60 6.76 13.21
C ASP A 42 -15.29 6.44 13.97
N GLY A 43 -15.18 5.19 14.42
CA GLY A 43 -13.94 4.65 14.99
C GLY A 43 -12.81 4.56 13.96
N GLU A 44 -11.56 4.49 14.43
CA GLU A 44 -10.38 4.47 13.55
C GLU A 44 -10.33 3.23 12.63
N ILE A 45 -10.78 2.07 13.10
CA ILE A 45 -10.93 0.85 12.27
C ILE A 45 -11.96 1.05 11.16
N ASP A 46 -13.09 1.70 11.45
CA ASP A 46 -14.13 1.96 10.44
C ASP A 46 -13.65 2.97 9.40
N LYS A 47 -12.92 4.00 9.84
CA LYS A 47 -12.25 4.95 8.94
C LYS A 47 -11.24 4.24 8.05
N LEU A 48 -10.40 3.34 8.58
CA LEU A 48 -9.47 2.54 7.79
C LEU A 48 -10.18 1.67 6.74
N LYS A 49 -11.26 0.98 7.13
CA LYS A 49 -12.07 0.18 6.18
C LYS A 49 -12.68 1.04 5.08
N GLN A 50 -13.11 2.27 5.38
CA GLN A 50 -13.56 3.24 4.37
C GLN A 50 -12.42 3.62 3.41
N LEU A 51 -11.20 3.84 3.91
CA LEU A 51 -10.03 4.13 3.09
C LEU A 51 -9.67 2.93 2.20
N PHE A 52 -9.66 1.71 2.75
CA PHE A 52 -9.40 0.47 2.01
C PHE A 52 -10.35 0.31 0.83
N LYS A 53 -11.65 0.49 1.08
CA LYS A 53 -12.66 0.42 0.04
C LYS A 53 -12.44 1.48 -1.04
N LEU A 54 -12.16 2.71 -0.65
CA LEU A 54 -11.97 3.80 -1.61
C LEU A 54 -10.73 3.58 -2.47
N ILE A 55 -9.62 3.15 -1.88
CA ILE A 55 -8.39 2.91 -2.64
C ILE A 55 -8.51 1.71 -3.57
N ASP A 56 -9.22 0.64 -3.18
CA ASP A 56 -9.51 -0.45 -4.10
C ASP A 56 -10.43 0.01 -5.25
N GLU A 57 -11.44 0.85 -4.97
CA GLU A 57 -12.29 1.47 -6.02
C GLU A 57 -11.46 2.30 -7.00
N LEU A 58 -10.51 3.12 -6.51
CA LEU A 58 -9.63 3.96 -7.33
C LEU A 58 -8.63 3.13 -8.14
N THR A 59 -7.89 2.24 -7.49
CA THR A 59 -6.84 1.43 -8.12
C THR A 59 -7.40 0.41 -9.10
N SER A 60 -8.65 -0.04 -8.92
CA SER A 60 -9.34 -0.90 -9.91
C SER A 60 -9.48 -0.25 -11.30
N LYS A 61 -9.38 1.08 -11.40
CA LYS A 61 -9.47 1.83 -12.66
C LYS A 61 -8.14 1.95 -13.39
N LEU A 62 -7.05 1.45 -12.78
CA LEU A 62 -5.68 1.61 -13.28
C LEU A 62 -5.16 0.36 -13.99
N SER A 63 -6.02 -0.65 -14.19
CA SER A 63 -5.64 -1.94 -14.79
C SER A 63 -5.00 -1.82 -16.18
N SER A 64 -5.31 -0.77 -16.94
CA SER A 64 -4.77 -0.52 -18.28
C SER A 64 -3.38 0.11 -18.29
N ILE A 65 -2.88 0.57 -17.14
CA ILE A 65 -1.61 1.30 -17.03
C ILE A 65 -0.67 0.74 -15.95
N THR A 66 -1.06 -0.34 -15.28
CA THR A 66 -0.25 -0.99 -14.26
C THR A 66 0.42 -2.26 -14.77
N SER A 67 1.61 -2.55 -14.25
CA SER A 67 2.28 -3.85 -14.42
C SER A 67 1.95 -4.86 -13.32
N CYS A 68 1.17 -4.45 -12.30
CA CYS A 68 0.82 -5.30 -11.18
C CYS A 68 -0.10 -6.45 -11.62
N LYS A 69 0.24 -7.67 -11.19
CA LYS A 69 -0.53 -8.90 -11.45
C LYS A 69 -0.50 -9.82 -10.22
N SER A 70 -1.47 -10.71 -10.12
CA SER A 70 -1.46 -11.77 -9.10
C SER A 70 -0.24 -12.66 -9.29
N GLY A 71 0.47 -13.01 -8.21
CA GLY A 71 1.66 -13.87 -8.28
C GLY A 71 2.99 -13.15 -8.57
N CYS A 72 3.08 -11.82 -8.38
CA CYS A 72 4.32 -11.04 -8.57
C CYS A 72 5.20 -10.99 -7.31
N GLY A 73 4.63 -10.91 -6.11
CA GLY A 73 5.38 -10.95 -4.84
C GLY A 73 6.31 -9.78 -4.51
N ASN A 74 6.74 -8.95 -5.48
CA ASN A 74 7.75 -7.89 -5.27
C ASN A 74 7.39 -6.91 -4.13
N CYS A 75 6.15 -6.44 -4.05
CA CYS A 75 5.72 -5.54 -2.97
C CYS A 75 5.64 -6.23 -1.59
N CYS A 76 5.73 -7.56 -1.52
CA CYS A 76 5.80 -8.30 -0.26
C CYS A 76 7.22 -8.38 0.29
N HIS A 77 8.21 -7.79 -0.39
CA HIS A 77 9.61 -7.78 0.01
C HIS A 77 10.12 -6.36 0.34
N ILE A 78 9.25 -5.37 0.39
CA ILE A 78 9.60 -4.01 0.84
C ILE A 78 9.21 -3.82 2.32
N ASN A 79 9.64 -2.70 2.89
CA ASN A 79 9.16 -2.27 4.20
C ASN A 79 7.71 -1.82 4.10
N VAL A 80 6.88 -2.30 5.04
CA VAL A 80 5.44 -2.11 5.08
C VAL A 80 5.08 -1.62 6.47
N SER A 81 5.11 -0.30 6.66
CA SER A 81 4.69 0.34 7.91
C SER A 81 3.17 0.35 8.02
N ILE A 82 2.64 -0.27 9.08
CA ILE A 82 1.22 -0.37 9.36
C ILE A 82 0.91 0.18 10.75
N THR A 83 -0.32 0.69 10.89
CA THR A 83 -0.85 1.11 12.19
C THR A 83 -1.22 -0.10 13.06
N GLU A 84 -1.26 0.08 14.38
CA GLU A 84 -1.78 -0.91 15.33
C GLU A 84 -3.21 -1.36 14.96
N HIS A 85 -4.04 -0.44 14.48
CA HIS A 85 -5.39 -0.76 14.02
C HIS A 85 -5.40 -1.69 12.80
N GLU A 86 -4.47 -1.52 11.86
CA GLU A 86 -4.30 -2.43 10.73
C GLU A 86 -3.74 -3.78 11.17
N ALA A 87 -2.82 -3.79 12.13
CA ALA A 87 -2.30 -5.01 12.73
C ALA A 87 -3.44 -5.82 13.41
N LYS A 88 -4.34 -5.15 14.14
CA LYS A 88 -5.54 -5.78 14.71
C LYS A 88 -6.45 -6.37 13.65
N ILE A 89 -6.72 -5.64 12.55
CA ILE A 89 -7.52 -6.17 11.43
C ILE A 89 -6.88 -7.43 10.84
N LEU A 90 -5.55 -7.46 10.70
CA LEU A 90 -4.83 -8.62 10.19
C LEU A 90 -4.89 -9.80 11.18
N ALA A 91 -4.61 -9.55 12.46
CA ALA A 91 -4.68 -10.56 13.53
C ALA A 91 -6.08 -11.19 13.62
N ASP A 92 -7.14 -10.37 13.59
CA ASP A 92 -8.53 -10.83 13.58
C ASP A 92 -8.83 -11.72 12.36
N TYR A 93 -8.24 -11.41 11.20
CA TYR A 93 -8.44 -12.17 9.97
C TYR A 93 -7.67 -13.49 9.95
N THR A 94 -6.44 -13.51 10.48
CA THR A 94 -5.54 -14.67 10.41
C THR A 94 -5.58 -15.55 11.65
N GLY A 95 -6.13 -15.06 12.76
CA GLY A 95 -6.04 -15.70 14.08
C GLY A 95 -4.63 -15.66 14.67
N SER A 96 -3.76 -14.77 14.18
CA SER A 96 -2.39 -14.61 14.66
C SER A 96 -2.33 -13.71 15.89
N GLU A 97 -1.40 -13.98 16.80
CA GLU A 97 -1.10 -13.08 17.91
C GLU A 97 -0.20 -11.92 17.44
N LEU A 98 -0.33 -10.76 18.10
CA LEU A 98 0.53 -9.61 17.86
C LEU A 98 1.77 -9.68 18.76
N GLU A 99 2.94 -9.52 18.14
CA GLU A 99 4.22 -9.43 18.84
C GLU A 99 4.30 -8.12 19.66
N ASN A 100 4.57 -8.25 20.96
CA ASN A 100 4.74 -7.12 21.89
C ASN A 100 6.21 -6.69 22.00
N SER A 101 6.92 -6.63 20.88
CA SER A 101 8.33 -6.22 20.88
C SER A 101 8.44 -4.71 20.68
N SER A 102 8.74 -3.99 21.76
CA SER A 102 9.14 -2.58 21.71
C SER A 102 10.64 -2.49 21.40
N SER A 103 11.00 -2.47 20.11
CA SER A 103 12.37 -2.14 19.69
C SER A 103 12.48 -0.64 19.40
N LEU A 104 13.46 0.03 20.01
CA LEU A 104 13.85 1.40 19.66
C LEU A 104 14.53 1.46 18.28
N VAL A 105 15.05 0.33 17.80
CA VAL A 105 15.65 0.21 16.47
C VAL A 105 14.55 -0.11 15.47
N ARG A 106 14.40 0.74 14.46
CA ARG A 106 13.59 0.46 13.27
C ARG A 106 14.41 -0.44 12.35
N PRO A 107 14.12 -1.75 12.28
CA PRO A 107 14.87 -2.65 11.45
C PRO A 107 14.56 -2.35 9.98
N ASP A 108 15.54 -2.57 9.10
CA ASP A 108 15.27 -2.62 7.67
C ASP A 108 14.89 -4.05 7.29
N PHE A 109 13.75 -4.21 6.63
CA PHE A 109 13.23 -5.49 6.18
C PHE A 109 13.20 -5.60 4.65
N HIS A 110 13.83 -4.66 3.95
CA HIS A 110 13.86 -4.65 2.50
C HIS A 110 14.57 -5.91 1.99
N GLY A 111 13.99 -6.57 0.99
CA GLY A 111 14.40 -7.89 0.50
C GLY A 111 13.93 -9.07 1.36
N SER A 112 13.48 -8.85 2.60
CA SER A 112 12.93 -9.93 3.44
C SER A 112 11.47 -10.19 3.11
N PRO A 113 11.00 -11.45 3.05
CA PRO A 113 9.60 -11.74 2.74
C PRO A 113 8.66 -11.25 3.85
N CYS A 114 7.48 -10.78 3.45
CA CYS A 114 6.36 -10.49 4.35
C CYS A 114 5.86 -11.80 4.99
N PRO A 115 5.46 -11.79 6.28
CA PRO A 115 4.92 -12.97 6.96
C PRO A 115 3.70 -13.58 6.25
N PHE A 116 2.96 -12.77 5.49
CA PHE A 116 1.76 -13.19 4.75
C PHE A 116 2.02 -13.49 3.26
N LEU A 117 3.28 -13.55 2.82
CA LEU A 117 3.60 -14.00 1.46
C LEU A 117 3.57 -15.53 1.42
N SER A 118 2.81 -16.13 0.51
CA SER A 118 2.74 -17.58 0.28
C SER A 118 2.56 -17.84 -1.21
N ASP A 119 3.44 -18.67 -1.80
CA ASP A 119 3.45 -19.00 -3.24
C ASP A 119 3.38 -17.76 -4.16
N GLU A 120 4.23 -16.76 -3.90
CA GLU A 120 4.27 -15.46 -4.59
C GLU A 120 2.96 -14.63 -4.52
N LYS A 121 2.05 -15.02 -3.62
CA LYS A 121 0.75 -14.39 -3.41
C LYS A 121 0.61 -13.91 -1.98
N CYS A 122 -0.08 -12.79 -1.81
CA CYS A 122 -0.44 -12.31 -0.49
C CYS A 122 -1.62 -13.14 0.03
N SER A 123 -1.42 -13.89 1.12
CA SER A 123 -2.48 -14.70 1.75
C SER A 123 -3.58 -13.84 2.38
N VAL A 124 -3.28 -12.58 2.71
CA VAL A 124 -4.20 -11.60 3.31
C VAL A 124 -4.64 -10.52 2.34
N TYR A 125 -4.62 -10.77 1.02
CA TYR A 125 -4.86 -9.75 -0.01
C TYR A 125 -6.16 -8.94 0.20
N SER A 126 -7.24 -9.59 0.65
CA SER A 126 -8.53 -8.94 0.92
C SER A 126 -8.46 -7.91 2.05
N VAL A 127 -7.63 -8.15 3.07
CA VAL A 127 -7.45 -7.27 4.25
C VAL A 127 -6.08 -6.59 4.27
N ARG A 128 -5.37 -6.58 3.13
CA ARG A 128 -4.04 -5.96 3.02
C ARG A 128 -4.04 -4.50 3.54
N PRO A 129 -2.95 -4.06 4.20
CA PRO A 129 -2.84 -2.70 4.74
C PRO A 129 -2.97 -1.62 3.68
N PHE A 130 -3.26 -0.41 4.12
CA PHE A 130 -3.39 0.81 3.31
C PHE A 130 -2.18 1.01 2.38
N VAL A 131 -0.98 0.93 2.93
CA VAL A 131 0.27 1.09 2.18
C VAL A 131 0.42 0.03 1.07
N CYS A 132 -0.03 -1.21 1.32
CA CYS A 132 -0.04 -2.27 0.31
C CYS A 132 -1.09 -2.04 -0.77
N ARG A 133 -2.23 -1.43 -0.45
CA ARG A 133 -3.27 -1.10 -1.43
C ARG A 133 -2.84 0.05 -2.35
N ARG A 134 -2.10 1.02 -1.81
CA ARG A 134 -1.63 2.18 -2.58
C ARG A 134 -0.42 1.87 -3.46
N GLN A 135 0.32 0.82 -3.13
CA GLN A 135 1.49 0.40 -3.88
C GLN A 135 1.09 -0.17 -5.25
N VAL A 136 0.98 0.70 -6.25
CA VAL A 136 0.64 0.36 -7.63
C VAL A 136 1.74 0.88 -8.56
N SER A 137 2.43 -0.04 -9.23
CA SER A 137 3.44 0.31 -10.23
C SER A 137 2.77 0.70 -11.54
N VAL A 138 3.18 1.84 -12.09
CA VAL A 138 2.82 2.32 -13.44
C VAL A 138 3.97 2.16 -14.44
N MET A 139 5.04 1.51 -14.00
CA MET A 139 6.15 1.11 -14.85
C MET A 139 5.68 0.01 -15.83
N PRO A 140 6.27 -0.07 -17.04
CA PRO A 140 5.86 -1.04 -18.07
C PRO A 140 6.07 -2.52 -17.70
N SER A 141 6.82 -2.81 -16.63
CA SER A 141 7.04 -4.16 -16.13
C SER A 141 7.42 -4.15 -14.65
N GLU A 142 7.30 -5.31 -14.00
CA GLU A 142 7.67 -5.51 -12.59
C GLU A 142 9.18 -5.43 -12.30
N TYR A 143 10.03 -5.33 -13.33
CA TYR A 143 11.50 -5.26 -13.23
C TYR A 143 11.99 -4.22 -12.23
N TRP A 144 11.40 -3.01 -12.23
CA TRP A 144 11.81 -1.92 -11.33
C TRP A 144 11.22 -2.05 -9.92
N CYS A 145 10.33 -3.02 -9.70
CA CYS A 145 9.79 -3.34 -8.39
C CYS A 145 10.61 -4.42 -7.68
N ASP A 146 11.59 -5.03 -8.36
CA ASP A 146 12.49 -6.01 -7.75
C ASP A 146 13.21 -5.38 -6.54
N PRO A 147 13.15 -6.00 -5.34
CA PRO A 147 13.83 -5.49 -4.16
C PRO A 147 15.32 -5.26 -4.35
N SER A 148 15.99 -5.97 -5.26
CA SER A 148 17.41 -5.76 -5.55
C SER A 148 17.69 -4.49 -6.37
N LEU A 149 16.66 -3.80 -6.85
CA LEU A 149 16.76 -2.61 -7.71
C LEU A 149 15.96 -1.42 -7.18
N SER A 150 14.87 -1.68 -6.44
CA SER A 150 13.85 -0.67 -6.14
C SER A 150 14.32 0.49 -5.25
N LEU A 151 15.45 0.34 -4.57
CA LEU A 151 16.07 1.42 -3.78
C LEU A 151 17.10 2.24 -4.58
N ASP A 152 17.53 1.74 -5.74
CA ASP A 152 18.55 2.39 -6.57
C ASP A 152 17.95 3.26 -7.69
N VAL A 153 16.62 3.29 -7.80
CA VAL A 153 15.91 3.98 -8.88
C VAL A 153 14.76 4.83 -8.35
N GLU A 154 14.57 6.00 -8.96
CA GLU A 154 13.38 6.81 -8.76
C GLU A 154 12.39 6.55 -9.90
N VAL A 155 11.16 6.18 -9.53
CA VAL A 155 10.10 5.87 -10.49
C VAL A 155 8.83 6.66 -10.17
N PRO A 156 8.04 7.07 -11.18
CA PRO A 156 6.77 7.75 -10.94
C PRO A 156 5.80 6.85 -10.16
N MET A 157 5.17 7.41 -9.13
CA MET A 157 4.16 6.74 -8.32
C MET A 157 2.77 7.34 -8.52
N VAL A 158 1.75 6.51 -8.34
CA VAL A 158 0.36 6.97 -8.26
C VAL A 158 0.10 7.49 -6.86
N GLU A 159 -0.33 8.74 -6.76
CA GLU A 159 -0.58 9.40 -5.48
C GLU A 159 -2.04 9.88 -5.39
N PHE A 160 -2.62 9.71 -4.20
CA PHE A 160 -3.94 10.22 -3.85
C PHE A 160 -3.80 11.06 -2.58
N SER A 161 -3.98 12.38 -2.70
CA SER A 161 -3.61 13.35 -1.67
C SER A 161 -4.49 13.25 -0.44
N GLU A 162 -5.81 13.36 -0.61
CA GLU A 162 -6.74 13.42 0.53
C GLU A 162 -6.93 12.04 1.16
N LEU A 163 -6.78 10.99 0.35
CA LEU A 163 -6.72 9.62 0.85
C LEU A 163 -5.49 9.40 1.75
N SER A 164 -4.34 9.95 1.39
CA SER A 164 -3.12 9.92 2.22
C SER A 164 -3.26 10.79 3.47
N ASN A 165 -3.82 12.00 3.35
CA ASN A 165 -4.08 12.89 4.49
C ASN A 165 -5.00 12.24 5.52
N ALA A 166 -6.05 11.56 5.06
CA ALA A 166 -6.95 10.81 5.93
C ALA A 166 -6.22 9.70 6.68
N PHE A 167 -5.41 8.89 5.99
CA PHE A 167 -4.61 7.84 6.63
C PHE A 167 -3.60 8.40 7.64
N TYR A 168 -2.88 9.48 7.30
CA TYR A 168 -1.91 10.08 8.21
C TYR A 168 -2.54 10.63 9.49
N ALA A 169 -3.78 11.12 9.43
CA ALA A 169 -4.52 11.52 10.64
C ALA A 169 -4.79 10.34 11.59
N ILE A 170 -5.05 9.15 11.05
CA ILE A 170 -5.20 7.91 11.83
C ILE A 170 -3.84 7.48 12.38
N ALA A 171 -2.83 7.41 11.50
CA ALA A 171 -1.50 6.94 11.85
C ALA A 171 -0.82 7.81 12.93
N ALA A 172 -1.05 9.13 12.91
CA ALA A 172 -0.51 10.06 13.92
C ALA A 172 -1.01 9.79 15.35
N ARG A 173 -2.07 9.00 15.50
CA ARG A 173 -2.69 8.64 16.80
C ARG A 173 -2.53 7.16 17.14
N SER A 174 -1.73 6.44 16.36
CA SER A 174 -1.50 5.01 16.49
C SER A 174 -0.01 4.72 16.63
N GLU A 175 0.33 3.59 17.26
CA GLU A 175 1.66 3.02 17.05
C GLU A 175 1.79 2.57 15.59
N VAL A 176 2.94 2.87 14.96
CA VAL A 176 3.25 2.52 13.57
C VAL A 176 4.58 1.79 13.53
N LYS A 177 4.55 0.57 13.00
CA LYS A 177 5.72 -0.34 12.88
C LYS A 177 5.65 -1.10 11.56
N ASP A 178 6.78 -1.68 11.13
CA ASP A 178 6.75 -2.62 10.00
C ASP A 178 5.87 -3.82 10.34
N ILE A 179 5.16 -4.36 9.35
CA ILE A 179 4.32 -5.57 9.48
C ILE A 179 5.06 -6.74 10.13
N ARG A 180 6.37 -6.89 9.88
CA ARG A 180 7.20 -7.96 10.48
C ARG A 180 7.48 -7.75 11.96
N GLN A 181 7.34 -6.53 12.47
CA GLN A 181 7.45 -6.28 13.91
C GLN A 181 6.17 -6.67 14.65
N TRP A 182 5.04 -6.79 13.95
CA TRP A 182 3.76 -7.23 14.53
C TRP A 182 3.57 -8.74 14.45
N PHE A 183 4.11 -9.40 13.44
CA PHE A 183 3.83 -10.82 13.14
C PHE A 183 5.08 -11.70 13.01
N GLY A 184 6.27 -11.14 13.27
CA GLY A 184 7.54 -11.82 13.08
C GLY A 184 7.97 -11.94 11.62
N LEU A 185 9.12 -12.59 11.44
CA LEU A 185 9.62 -12.98 10.12
C LEU A 185 8.95 -14.28 9.68
N LYS A 186 8.74 -14.42 8.37
CA LYS A 186 8.29 -15.69 7.81
C LYS A 186 9.37 -16.76 8.07
N ALA A 187 8.97 -17.88 8.66
CA ALA A 187 9.81 -19.06 8.85
C ALA A 187 10.14 -19.75 7.53
#